data_AF-A0A7I9UX71-F1
#
_entry.id   AF-A0A7I9UX71-F1
#
_cell.length_a   1.000
_cell.length_b   1.000
_cell.length_c   1.000
_cell.angle_alpha   90.00
_cell.angle_beta   90.00
_cell.angle_gamma   90.00
#
_symmetry.space_group_name_H-M   'P 1'
#
loop_
_entity.id
_entity.type
_entity.pdbx_description
1 polymer ?
#
loop_
_entity_poly.entity_id
_entity_poly.type
_entity_poly.pdbx_seq_one_letter_code
_entity_poly.pdbx_strand_id
1 'polypeptide(L)'
;MSNKGRGRRLDQPSDRRRPSFFSLDADVVGVYSERLARFLGTGRYLAIQTVVVVVWIILNLVSFISHWDPYPFILLNLAFSTQAAYAAPLILLAQNRQENRDRVALEEDRVRAAETKADTEFLARELAAVRLAVGETVTRDYLRKELDDLLDELTQRLRESPDDAAEAARDTDGGGRRA
;
A
#
# COMPACT_ATOMS: atom_id res chain seq x y z
N MET A 1 43.96 -35.96 10.80
CA MET A 1 42.54 -35.94 10.41
C MET A 1 41.80 -35.15 11.48
N SER A 2 41.51 -33.85 11.29
CA SER A 2 40.19 -33.31 10.85
C SER A 2 39.00 -33.97 11.58
N ASN A 3 38.01 -33.31 12.20
CA ASN A 3 37.48 -31.95 12.08
C ASN A 3 36.30 -31.81 13.09
N LYS A 4 35.88 -30.56 13.37
CA LYS A 4 34.54 -30.07 13.82
C LYS A 4 33.99 -30.57 15.18
N GLY A 5 33.61 -29.73 16.14
CA GLY A 5 33.12 -28.35 16.07
C GLY A 5 31.65 -28.32 16.52
N ARG A 6 31.37 -27.85 17.74
CA ARG A 6 30.02 -27.47 18.19
C ARG A 6 30.08 -26.17 18.98
N GLY A 7 30.37 -25.08 18.27
CA GLY A 7 30.06 -23.74 18.74
C GLY A 7 28.55 -23.56 18.80
N ARG A 8 28.04 -23.20 19.98
CA ARG A 8 26.66 -22.75 20.19
C ARG A 8 26.45 -21.52 19.31
N ARG A 9 25.63 -21.64 18.27
CA ARG A 9 25.30 -20.52 17.37
C ARG A 9 24.47 -19.51 18.15
N LEU A 10 25.03 -18.31 18.32
CA LEU A 10 24.44 -17.16 18.99
C LEU A 10 23.45 -16.38 18.09
N ASP A 11 23.17 -16.89 16.89
CA ASP A 11 22.32 -16.26 15.87
C ASP A 11 20.84 -16.62 15.93
N GLN A 12 20.41 -17.40 16.93
CA GLN A 12 18.99 -17.74 17.04
C GLN A 12 18.32 -16.69 17.94
N PRO A 13 17.52 -15.75 17.40
CA PRO A 13 16.74 -14.85 18.24
C PRO A 13 15.85 -15.72 19.13
N SER A 14 16.11 -15.67 20.43
CA SER A 14 15.31 -16.36 21.43
C SER A 14 13.95 -15.70 21.44
N ASP A 15 13.01 -16.31 20.71
CA ASP A 15 11.61 -15.90 20.68
C ASP A 15 10.98 -16.27 22.02
N ARG A 16 11.23 -15.38 22.99
CA ARG A 16 10.77 -15.48 24.36
C ARG A 16 9.27 -15.23 24.34
N ARG A 17 8.51 -16.27 23.95
CA ARG A 17 7.04 -16.28 24.01
C ARG A 17 6.63 -15.93 25.44
N ARG A 18 6.22 -14.67 25.63
CA ARG A 18 5.66 -14.19 26.89
C ARG A 18 4.43 -15.04 27.18
N PRO A 19 4.26 -15.54 28.42
CA PRO A 19 3.09 -16.34 28.73
C PRO A 19 1.85 -15.43 28.67
N SER A 20 1.04 -15.66 27.63
CA SER A 20 -0.22 -14.95 27.39
C SER A 20 -1.28 -15.49 28.34
N PHE A 21 -1.32 -14.97 29.55
CA PHE A 21 -2.40 -15.26 30.52
C PHE A 21 -3.69 -14.47 30.24
N PHE A 22 -3.71 -13.60 29.22
CA PHE A 22 -4.84 -12.73 28.87
C PHE A 22 -5.31 -12.87 27.41
N SER A 23 -5.34 -14.10 26.89
CA SER A 23 -6.06 -14.40 25.63
C SER A 23 -7.53 -14.77 25.90
N LEU A 24 -8.22 -13.94 26.68
CA LEU A 24 -9.68 -14.04 26.82
C LEU A 24 -10.31 -13.33 25.62
N ASP A 25 -10.64 -14.16 24.61
CA ASP A 25 -11.61 -13.91 23.54
C ASP A 25 -11.47 -12.62 22.72
N ALA A 26 -10.38 -12.52 21.96
CA ALA A 26 -10.19 -11.46 20.96
C ALA A 26 -11.37 -11.37 19.95
N ASP A 27 -11.96 -12.52 19.58
CA ASP A 27 -13.07 -12.58 18.63
C ASP A 27 -14.39 -12.11 19.24
N VAL A 28 -14.67 -12.51 20.48
CA VAL A 28 -15.91 -12.12 21.18
C VAL A 28 -15.88 -10.62 21.48
N VAL A 29 -14.75 -10.11 21.96
CA VAL A 29 -14.58 -8.69 22.26
C VAL A 29 -14.55 -7.84 20.98
N GLY A 30 -14.07 -8.37 19.86
CA GLY A 30 -14.11 -7.72 18.54
C GLY A 30 -15.55 -7.40 18.10
N VAL A 31 -16.43 -8.40 18.14
CA VAL A 31 -17.85 -8.25 17.77
C VAL A 31 -18.59 -7.28 18.71
N TYR A 32 -18.32 -7.35 20.02
CA TYR A 32 -18.91 -6.40 20.99
C TYR A 32 -18.43 -4.97 20.77
N SER A 33 -17.16 -4.80 20.41
CA SER A 33 -16.59 -3.48 20.16
C SER A 33 -17.17 -2.82 18.91
N GLU A 34 -17.39 -3.59 17.84
CA GLU A 34 -18.01 -3.06 16.64
C GLU A 34 -19.47 -2.66 16.86
N ARG A 35 -20.18 -3.37 17.74
CA ARG A 35 -21.54 -3.00 18.16
C ARG A 35 -21.52 -1.76 19.06
N LEU A 36 -20.60 -1.67 20.03
CA LEU A 36 -20.42 -0.50 20.89
C LEU A 36 -20.01 0.74 20.08
N ALA A 37 -19.10 0.61 19.12
CA ALA A 37 -18.63 1.71 18.28
C ALA A 37 -19.77 2.28 17.43
N ARG A 38 -20.59 1.42 16.81
CA ARG A 38 -21.79 1.86 16.08
C ARG A 38 -22.84 2.49 17.00
N PHE A 39 -22.97 1.98 18.23
CA PHE A 39 -23.93 2.49 19.21
C PHE A 39 -23.52 3.86 19.80
N LEU A 40 -22.23 4.04 20.11
CA LEU A 40 -21.66 5.29 20.66
C LEU A 40 -21.45 6.36 19.58
N GLY A 41 -21.13 5.97 18.34
CA GLY A 41 -20.96 6.90 17.22
C GLY A 41 -22.28 7.47 16.69
N THR A 42 -23.40 6.80 16.97
CA THR A 42 -24.73 7.33 16.67
C THR A 42 -25.17 8.19 17.85
N GLY A 43 -25.50 9.48 17.66
CA GLY A 43 -26.00 10.39 18.70
C GLY A 43 -27.25 9.91 19.47
N ARG A 44 -27.80 8.76 19.06
CA ARG A 44 -28.86 8.00 19.72
C ARG A 44 -28.53 7.60 21.16
N TYR A 45 -27.28 7.25 21.49
CA TYR A 45 -26.90 6.93 22.88
C TYR A 45 -27.11 8.15 23.81
N LEU A 46 -26.59 9.31 23.40
CA LEU A 46 -26.75 10.57 24.13
C LEU A 46 -28.24 10.93 24.28
N ALA A 47 -29.03 10.78 23.21
CA ALA A 47 -30.47 11.04 23.26
C ALA A 47 -31.20 10.15 24.28
N ILE A 48 -30.93 8.84 24.29
CA ILE A 48 -31.53 7.91 25.26
C ILE A 48 -31.08 8.26 26.69
N GLN A 49 -29.79 8.55 26.90
CA GLN A 49 -29.25 8.90 28.21
C GLN A 49 -29.89 10.18 28.76
N THR A 50 -30.06 11.22 27.93
CA THR A 50 -30.75 12.45 28.32
C THR A 50 -32.21 12.19 28.68
N VAL A 51 -32.93 11.38 27.90
CA VAL A 51 -34.33 11.03 28.19
C VAL A 51 -34.44 10.32 29.54
N VAL A 52 -33.55 9.38 29.84
CA VAL A 52 -33.53 8.67 31.15
C VAL A 52 -33.34 9.65 32.30
N VAL A 53 -32.40 10.59 32.18
CA VAL A 53 -32.16 11.63 33.21
C VAL A 53 -33.39 12.51 33.41
N VAL A 54 -34.01 12.98 32.32
CA VAL A 54 -35.20 13.83 32.37
C VAL A 54 -36.37 13.08 33.02
N VAL A 55 -36.62 11.83 32.64
CA VAL A 55 -37.66 10.98 33.24
C VAL A 55 -37.40 10.78 34.72
N TRP A 56 -36.16 10.53 35.13
CA TRP A 56 -35.79 10.39 36.54
C TRP A 56 -36.12 11.64 37.36
N ILE A 57 -35.75 12.82 36.84
CA ILE A 57 -36.04 14.11 37.48
C ILE A 57 -37.56 14.31 37.59
N ILE A 58 -38.33 14.03 36.53
CA ILE A 58 -39.79 14.19 36.53
C ILE A 58 -40.46 13.23 37.53
N LEU A 59 -40.08 11.95 37.54
CA LEU A 59 -40.60 10.96 38.49
C LEU A 59 -40.34 11.37 39.94
N ASN A 60 -39.16 11.92 40.21
CA ASN A 60 -38.80 12.41 41.53
C ASN A 60 -39.62 13.64 41.94
N LEU A 61 -39.83 14.58 41.01
CA LEU A 61 -40.60 15.81 41.25
C LEU A 61 -42.10 15.52 41.45
N VAL A 62 -42.66 14.53 40.75
CA VAL A 62 -44.07 14.11 40.88
C VAL A 62 -44.32 13.30 42.16
N SER A 63 -43.29 12.65 42.71
CA SER A 63 -43.36 11.90 43.99
C SER A 63 -43.37 12.86 45.20
N PHE A 64 -44.41 13.68 45.31
CA PHE A 64 -44.53 14.82 46.23
C PHE A 64 -44.60 14.44 47.73
N ILE A 65 -44.77 13.16 48.07
CA ILE A 65 -45.00 12.68 49.45
C ILE A 65 -43.92 11.69 49.92
N SER A 66 -43.17 11.08 49.00
CA SER A 66 -42.07 10.15 49.30
C SER A 66 -40.90 10.46 48.37
N HIS A 67 -40.15 11.51 48.70
CA HIS A 67 -38.98 11.94 47.95
C HIS A 67 -37.89 10.88 48.07
N TRP A 68 -37.85 9.94 47.13
CA TRP A 68 -36.84 8.86 47.10
C TRP A 68 -35.42 9.38 46.83
N ASP A 69 -35.28 10.57 46.23
CA ASP A 69 -33.99 11.22 45.98
C ASP A 69 -34.14 12.76 46.00
N PRO A 70 -34.20 13.41 47.18
CA PRO A 70 -34.34 14.86 47.30
C PRO A 70 -33.17 15.63 46.66
N TYR A 71 -33.40 16.89 46.25
CA TYR A 71 -32.33 17.77 45.76
C TYR A 71 -31.16 17.80 46.77
N PRO A 72 -29.91 17.43 46.40
CA PRO A 72 -29.29 17.44 45.06
C PRO A 72 -29.12 16.05 44.39
N PHE A 73 -30.16 15.21 44.33
CA PHE A 73 -30.20 13.93 43.61
C PHE A 73 -28.98 13.01 43.85
N ILE A 74 -28.76 12.60 45.11
CA ILE A 74 -27.58 11.85 45.53
C ILE A 74 -27.49 10.48 44.84
N LEU A 75 -28.62 9.82 44.58
CA LEU A 75 -28.63 8.50 43.95
C LEU A 75 -28.26 8.59 42.47
N LEU A 76 -28.80 9.60 41.77
CA LEU A 76 -28.42 9.87 40.38
C LEU A 76 -26.92 10.19 40.28
N ASN A 77 -26.43 11.04 41.18
CA ASN A 77 -25.01 11.40 41.21
C ASN A 77 -24.10 10.19 41.50
N LEU A 78 -24.51 9.33 42.43
CA LEU A 78 -23.79 8.10 42.74
C LEU A 78 -23.74 7.16 41.52
N ALA A 79 -24.87 6.99 40.82
CA ALA A 79 -24.95 6.17 39.62
C ALA A 79 -24.02 6.69 38.51
N PHE A 80 -24.02 8.01 38.25
CA PHE A 80 -23.09 8.63 37.29
C PHE A 80 -21.63 8.49 37.70
N SER A 81 -21.33 8.62 38.99
CA SER A 81 -19.98 8.44 39.52
C SER A 81 -19.48 7.01 39.28
N THR A 82 -20.32 6.01 39.55
CA THR A 82 -19.98 4.61 39.26
C THR A 82 -19.89 4.33 37.76
N GLN A 83 -20.78 4.93 36.95
CA GLN A 83 -20.74 4.82 35.50
C GLN A 83 -19.42 5.34 34.92
N ALA A 84 -18.97 6.52 35.35
CA ALA A 84 -17.69 7.09 34.96
C ALA A 84 -16.50 6.23 35.43
N ALA A 85 -16.56 5.73 36.67
CA ALA A 85 -15.51 4.88 37.24
C ALA A 85 -15.32 3.57 36.46
N TYR A 86 -16.39 2.95 35.96
CA TYR A 86 -16.31 1.74 35.13
C TYR A 86 -16.01 2.03 33.66
N ALA A 87 -16.36 3.22 33.16
CA ALA A 87 -16.02 3.63 31.80
C ALA A 87 -14.50 3.76 31.60
N ALA A 88 -13.76 4.31 32.57
CA ALA A 88 -12.31 4.49 32.48
C ALA A 88 -11.53 3.20 32.11
N PRO A 89 -11.66 2.07 32.83
CA PRO A 89 -10.96 0.84 32.48
C PRO A 89 -11.43 0.23 31.16
N LEU A 90 -12.71 0.33 30.81
CA LEU A 90 -13.20 -0.14 29.51
C LEU A 90 -12.61 0.67 28.35
N ILE A 91 -12.53 2.00 28.50
CA ILE A 91 -11.91 2.89 27.52
C ILE A 91 -10.42 2.55 27.39
N LEU A 92 -9.71 2.34 28.50
CA LEU A 92 -8.29 1.96 28.47
C LEU A 92 -8.06 0.62 27.75
N LEU A 93 -8.93 -0.37 27.94
CA LEU A 93 -8.85 -1.64 27.21
C LEU A 93 -9.13 -1.46 25.71
N ALA A 94 -10.14 -0.64 25.37
CA ALA A 94 -10.44 -0.31 23.99
C ALA A 94 -9.29 0.43 23.31
N GLN A 95 -8.66 1.38 24.02
CA GLN A 95 -7.51 2.16 23.55
C GLN A 95 -6.27 1.30 23.35
N ASN A 96 -5.89 0.48 24.33
CA ASN A 96 -4.72 -0.42 24.21
C ASN A 96 -4.84 -1.35 22.99
N ARG A 97 -6.06 -1.81 22.68
CA ARG A 97 -6.28 -2.64 21.49
C ARG A 97 -6.21 -1.83 20.20
N GLN A 98 -6.80 -0.63 20.19
CA GLN A 98 -6.72 0.25 19.03
C GLN A 98 -5.26 0.58 18.72
N GLU A 99 -4.47 0.94 19.72
CA GLU A 99 -3.03 1.23 19.60
C GLU A 99 -2.23 0.01 19.09
N ASN A 100 -2.53 -1.20 19.58
CA ASN A 100 -1.90 -2.42 19.08
C ASN A 100 -2.24 -2.68 17.60
N ARG A 101 -3.50 -2.47 17.20
CA ARG A 101 -3.92 -2.63 15.79
C ARG A 101 -3.26 -1.59 14.89
N ASP A 102 -3.25 -0.34 15.34
CA ASP A 102 -2.64 0.77 14.61
C ASP A 102 -1.13 0.55 14.46
N ARG A 103 -0.48 0.02 15.50
CA ARG A 103 0.94 -0.36 15.45
C ARG A 103 1.22 -1.45 14.43
N VAL A 104 0.43 -2.53 14.42
CA VAL A 104 0.60 -3.62 13.43
C VAL A 104 0.40 -3.10 12.00
N ALA A 105 -0.63 -2.28 11.78
CA ALA A 105 -0.87 -1.66 10.48
C ALA A 105 0.31 -0.78 10.02
N LEU A 106 0.86 0.04 10.93
CA LEU A 106 2.04 0.87 10.64
C LEU A 106 3.31 0.04 10.36
N GLU A 107 3.49 -1.08 11.05
CA GLU A 107 4.61 -1.99 10.80
C GLU A 107 4.49 -2.65 9.42
N GLU A 108 3.30 -3.14 9.03
CA GLU A 108 3.04 -3.67 7.69
C GLU A 108 3.27 -2.63 6.59
N ASP A 109 2.77 -1.40 6.77
CA ASP A 109 2.93 -0.33 5.79
C ASP A 109 4.40 0.05 5.60
N ARG A 110 5.20 0.04 6.68
CA ARG A 110 6.65 0.25 6.58
C ARG A 110 7.35 -0.84 5.79
N VAL A 111 6.98 -2.11 6.01
CA VAL A 111 7.54 -3.24 5.26
C VAL A 111 7.18 -3.14 3.78
N ARG A 112 5.90 -2.90 3.46
CA ARG A 112 5.43 -2.72 2.07
C ARG A 112 6.12 -1.55 1.39
N ALA A 113 6.32 -0.43 2.09
CA ALA A 113 7.02 0.73 1.54
C ALA A 113 8.51 0.43 1.27
N ALA A 114 9.16 -0.35 2.14
CA ALA A 114 10.54 -0.79 1.93
C ALA A 114 10.66 -1.75 0.72
N GLU A 115 9.75 -2.70 0.58
CA GLU A 115 9.69 -3.62 -0.57
C GLU A 115 9.45 -2.85 -1.88
N THR A 116 8.45 -1.97 -1.92
CA THR A 116 8.14 -1.16 -3.10
C THR A 116 9.33 -0.29 -3.52
N LYS A 117 10.06 0.27 -2.53
CA LYS A 117 11.28 1.03 -2.80
C LYS A 117 12.37 0.13 -3.40
N ALA A 118 12.60 -1.06 -2.84
CA ALA A 118 13.59 -2.00 -3.35
C ALA A 118 13.26 -2.46 -4.77
N ASP A 119 11.99 -2.77 -5.06
CA ASP A 119 11.53 -3.15 -6.40
C ASP A 119 11.74 -2.01 -7.40
N THR A 120 11.44 -0.77 -7.00
CA THR A 120 11.66 0.40 -7.86
C THR A 120 13.15 0.62 -8.13
N GLU A 121 14.02 0.47 -7.12
CA GLU A 121 15.47 0.55 -7.29
C GLU A 121 16.01 -0.57 -8.19
N PHE A 122 15.47 -1.78 -8.06
CA PHE A 122 15.81 -2.91 -8.92
C PHE A 122 15.42 -2.63 -10.37
N LEU A 123 14.16 -2.26 -10.62
CA LEU A 123 13.68 -1.90 -11.96
C LEU A 123 14.47 -0.75 -12.58
N ALA A 124 14.85 0.26 -11.79
CA ALA A 124 15.67 1.37 -12.27
C ALA A 124 17.09 0.92 -12.68
N ARG A 125 17.71 0.00 -11.93
CA ARG A 125 19.02 -0.58 -12.28
C ARG A 125 18.93 -1.46 -13.52
N GLU A 126 17.92 -2.32 -13.61
CA GLU A 126 17.67 -3.15 -14.79
C GLU A 126 17.43 -2.28 -16.04
N LEU A 127 16.58 -1.24 -15.92
CA LEU A 127 16.34 -0.30 -17.01
C LEU A 127 17.62 0.43 -17.45
N ALA A 128 18.46 0.84 -16.50
CA ALA A 128 19.74 1.46 -16.80
C ALA A 128 20.69 0.50 -17.53
N ALA A 129 20.77 -0.76 -17.08
CA ALA A 129 21.57 -1.80 -17.73
C ALA A 129 21.08 -2.10 -19.15
N VAL A 130 19.76 -2.26 -19.34
CA VAL A 130 19.13 -2.45 -20.65
C VAL A 130 19.41 -1.26 -21.56
N ARG A 131 19.28 -0.03 -21.04
CA ARG A 131 19.58 1.19 -21.81
C ARG A 131 21.03 1.25 -22.27
N LEU A 132 21.98 0.87 -21.41
CA LEU A 132 23.40 0.83 -21.78
C LEU A 132 23.67 -0.24 -22.84
N ALA A 133 23.13 -1.45 -22.69
CA ALA A 133 23.27 -2.53 -23.66
C ALA A 133 22.67 -2.15 -25.04
N VAL A 134 21.48 -1.55 -25.07
CA VAL A 134 20.86 -1.08 -26.32
C VAL A 134 21.61 0.13 -26.91
N GLY A 135 22.09 1.02 -26.05
CA GLY A 135 22.84 2.21 -26.44
C GLY A 135 24.19 1.91 -27.07
N GLU A 136 24.91 0.89 -26.59
CA GLU A 136 26.21 0.49 -27.14
C GLU A 136 26.10 -0.32 -28.44
N THR A 137 25.04 -1.12 -28.65
CA THR A 137 25.11 -2.16 -29.70
C THR A 137 24.29 -1.89 -30.97
N VAL A 138 23.22 -1.07 -30.97
CA VAL A 138 22.24 -1.16 -32.09
C VAL A 138 21.88 0.16 -32.78
N THR A 139 22.18 1.35 -32.25
CA THR A 139 21.52 2.56 -32.83
C THR A 139 22.42 3.43 -33.70
N ARG A 140 23.73 3.49 -33.49
CA ARG A 140 24.57 4.42 -34.27
C ARG A 140 25.22 3.74 -35.46
N ASP A 141 25.98 2.68 -35.21
CA ASP A 141 26.76 2.04 -36.26
C ASP A 141 25.89 1.18 -37.16
N TYR A 142 24.84 0.55 -36.61
CA TYR A 142 23.86 -0.19 -37.40
C TYR A 142 22.97 0.73 -38.24
N LEU A 143 22.40 1.83 -37.70
CA LEU A 143 21.66 2.78 -38.55
C LEU A 143 22.56 3.41 -39.61
N ARG A 144 23.82 3.73 -39.28
CA ARG A 144 24.75 4.30 -40.26
C ARG A 144 25.02 3.30 -41.37
N LYS A 145 25.30 2.03 -41.02
CA LYS A 145 25.53 0.98 -42.01
C LYS A 145 24.30 0.74 -42.88
N GLU A 146 23.11 0.65 -42.28
CA GLU A 146 21.87 0.44 -43.05
C GLU A 146 21.57 1.64 -43.97
N LEU A 147 21.84 2.87 -43.52
CA LEU A 147 21.72 4.07 -44.36
C LEU A 147 22.74 4.08 -45.50
N ASP A 148 24.00 3.71 -45.23
CA ASP A 148 25.06 3.63 -46.24
C ASP A 148 24.76 2.52 -47.26
N ASP A 149 24.35 1.34 -46.81
CA ASP A 149 23.96 0.20 -47.67
C ASP A 149 22.78 0.59 -48.59
N LEU A 150 21.75 1.27 -48.05
CA LEU A 150 20.62 1.78 -48.84
C LEU A 150 21.02 2.90 -49.82
N LEU A 151 21.93 3.80 -49.41
CA LEU A 151 22.44 4.86 -50.28
C LEU A 151 23.27 4.29 -51.44
N ASP A 152 24.10 3.28 -51.18
CA ASP A 152 24.88 2.59 -52.20
C ASP A 152 23.96 1.84 -53.18
N GLU A 153 22.92 1.16 -52.69
CA GLU A 153 21.94 0.50 -53.54
C GLU A 153 21.21 1.49 -54.46
N LEU A 154 20.76 2.64 -53.92
CA LEU A 154 20.12 3.69 -54.72
C LEU A 154 21.09 4.31 -55.74
N THR A 155 22.32 4.55 -55.34
CA THR A 155 23.36 5.12 -56.21
C THR A 155 23.70 4.16 -57.34
N GLN A 156 23.79 2.86 -57.07
CA GLN A 156 24.04 1.84 -58.08
C GLN A 156 22.89 1.73 -59.08
N ARG A 157 21.63 1.73 -58.62
CA ARG A 157 20.45 1.75 -59.51
C ARG A 157 20.41 3.00 -60.40
N LEU A 158 20.76 4.16 -59.85
CA LEU A 158 20.85 5.41 -60.62
C LEU A 158 22.03 5.43 -61.60
N ARG A 159 23.05 4.58 -61.42
CA ARG A 159 24.21 4.44 -62.31
C ARG A 159 24.03 3.39 -63.40
N GLU A 160 23.20 2.38 -63.17
CA GLU A 160 22.82 1.41 -64.20
C GLU A 160 21.81 2.02 -65.19
N SER A 161 20.91 2.89 -64.71
CA SER A 161 19.91 3.58 -65.54
C SER A 161 20.41 4.52 -66.68
N PRO A 162 21.57 5.22 -66.59
CA PRO A 162 22.11 6.06 -67.66
C PRO A 162 22.94 5.29 -68.69
N ASP A 163 23.61 4.19 -68.28
CA ASP A 163 24.41 3.38 -69.19
C ASP A 163 23.51 2.51 -70.09
N ASP A 164 22.38 1.99 -69.57
CA ASP A 164 21.36 1.33 -70.40
C ASP A 164 20.73 2.29 -71.44
N ALA A 165 20.56 3.57 -71.08
CA ALA A 165 20.06 4.60 -71.99
C ALA A 165 21.11 5.05 -73.03
N ALA A 166 22.39 5.09 -72.65
CA ALA A 166 23.49 5.46 -73.54
C ALA A 166 23.92 4.31 -74.47
N GLU A 167 23.81 3.06 -74.03
CA GLU A 167 24.11 1.87 -74.82
C GLU A 167 23.00 1.57 -75.84
N ALA A 168 21.72 1.77 -75.46
CA ALA A 168 20.60 1.75 -76.41
C ALA A 168 20.67 2.86 -77.49
N ALA A 169 21.25 4.01 -77.17
CA ALA A 169 21.48 5.10 -78.13
C ALA A 169 22.66 4.84 -79.07
N ARG A 170 23.64 4.02 -78.67
CA ARG A 170 24.78 3.63 -79.54
C ARG A 170 24.43 2.52 -80.52
N ASP A 171 23.52 1.62 -80.14
CA ASP A 171 23.10 0.51 -81.02
C ASP A 171 22.18 0.97 -82.17
N THR A 172 21.59 2.16 -82.07
CA THR A 172 20.72 2.75 -83.12
C THR A 172 21.47 3.56 -84.18
N ASP A 173 22.70 4.03 -83.92
CA ASP A 173 23.48 4.87 -84.86
C ASP A 173 24.48 4.06 -85.72
N GLY A 174 24.80 2.81 -85.36
CA GLY A 174 25.76 1.97 -86.08
C GLY A 174 25.24 1.27 -87.35
N GLY A 175 23.92 1.31 -87.62
CA GLY A 175 23.27 0.48 -88.65
C GLY A 175 23.19 1.06 -90.07
N GLY A 176 23.58 2.33 -90.29
CA GLY A 176 23.18 3.05 -91.50
C GLY A 176 24.30 3.76 -92.26
N ARG A 177 25.25 3.02 -92.86
CA ARG A 177 26.03 3.47 -94.05
C ARG A 177 26.99 2.38 -94.56
N ARG A 178 26.42 1.42 -95.29
CA ARG A 178 27.13 0.65 -96.33
C ARG A 178 26.27 0.66 -97.60
N ALA A 179 26.60 1.54 -98.53
CA ALA A 179 26.29 1.48 -99.96
C ALA A 179 27.17 2.50 -100.69
#